data_AF-A0A161MH33-F1
#
_entry.id   AF-A0A161MH33-F1
#
_cell.length_a   1.000
_cell.length_b   1.000
_cell.length_c   1.000
_cell.angle_alpha   90.00
_cell.angle_beta   90.00
_cell.angle_gamma   90.00
#
_symmetry.space_group_name_H-M   'P 1'
#
loop_
_entity.id
_entity.type
_entity.pdbx_description
1 polymer ?
#
loop_
_entity_poly.entity_id
_entity_poly.type
_entity_poly.pdbx_seq_one_letter_code
_entity_poly.pdbx_strand_id
1 'polypeptide(L)'
;LVEKFGSEWAQSTVIPKVLAMSNDQNYLHRMTCLFSINVLAQVCGTEITAHLMLPTVITMASDSVPNVRFNVAKTLQKIGPVLDPSCIQSQVKPVLEKLNSDEDVDVKYFASEAMAVIAGI
;
A
#
# COMPACT_ATOMS: atom_id res chain seq x y z
N LEU A 1 -18.42 4.44 6.46
CA LEU A 1 -18.43 5.91 6.18
C LEU A 1 -18.22 6.18 4.70
N VAL A 2 -17.13 5.70 4.09
CA VAL A 2 -16.91 5.86 2.64
C VAL A 2 -18.02 5.21 1.80
N GLU A 3 -18.47 4.01 2.16
CA GLU A 3 -19.64 3.37 1.50
C GLU A 3 -20.93 4.20 1.59
N LYS A 4 -21.05 5.07 2.61
CA LYS A 4 -22.24 5.89 2.85
C LYS A 4 -22.13 7.28 2.22
N PHE A 5 -20.94 7.87 2.20
CA PHE A 5 -20.69 9.25 1.79
C PHE A 5 -19.97 9.37 0.43
N GLY A 6 -19.57 8.25 -0.16
CA GLY A 6 -18.92 8.20 -1.46
C GLY A 6 -17.41 8.48 -1.42
N SER A 7 -16.79 8.27 -2.59
CA SER A 7 -15.35 8.40 -2.79
C SER A 7 -14.87 9.85 -2.79
N GLU A 8 -15.68 10.81 -3.24
CA GLU A 8 -15.36 12.25 -3.21
C GLU A 8 -15.22 12.78 -1.77
N TRP A 9 -16.12 12.37 -0.88
CA TRP A 9 -16.00 12.66 0.55
C TRP A 9 -14.74 12.01 1.14
N ALA A 10 -14.43 10.77 0.74
CA ALA A 10 -13.22 10.09 1.19
C ALA A 10 -11.95 10.86 0.77
N GLN A 11 -11.88 11.31 -0.49
CA GLN A 11 -10.77 12.10 -1.03
C GLN A 11 -10.55 13.42 -0.30
N SER A 12 -11.63 14.13 0.04
CA SER A 12 -11.54 15.44 0.69
C SER A 12 -11.29 15.35 2.20
N THR A 13 -11.79 14.29 2.86
CA THR A 13 -11.88 14.27 4.34
C THR A 13 -11.03 13.18 4.99
N VAL A 14 -11.02 11.97 4.43
CA VAL A 14 -10.44 10.78 5.08
C VAL A 14 -9.05 10.49 4.57
N ILE A 15 -8.87 10.44 3.25
CA ILE A 15 -7.62 10.08 2.61
C ILE A 15 -6.46 10.98 3.08
N PRO A 16 -6.58 12.32 3.12
CA PRO A 16 -5.46 13.17 3.54
C PRO A 16 -4.99 12.89 4.96
N LYS A 17 -5.93 12.63 5.88
CA LYS A 17 -5.63 12.30 7.28
C LYS A 17 -4.97 10.93 7.41
N VAL A 18 -5.42 9.96 6.61
CA VAL A 18 -4.80 8.64 6.56
C VAL A 18 -3.37 8.73 6.06
N LEU A 19 -3.14 9.42 4.93
CA LEU A 19 -1.82 9.53 4.34
C LEU A 19 -0.84 10.32 5.22
N ALA A 20 -1.32 11.32 5.98
CA ALA A 20 -0.49 12.06 6.93
C ALA A 20 0.17 11.14 7.99
N MET A 21 -0.49 10.05 8.39
CA MET A 21 0.08 9.10 9.35
C MET A 21 1.31 8.36 8.82
N SER A 22 1.56 8.32 7.50
CA SER A 22 2.75 7.68 6.93
C SER A 22 4.07 8.32 7.38
N ASN A 23 4.05 9.57 7.84
CA ASN A 23 5.23 10.32 8.27
C ASN A 23 5.32 10.48 9.81
N ASP A 24 4.45 9.80 10.55
CA ASP A 24 4.42 9.89 12.01
C ASP A 24 5.67 9.21 12.62
N GLN A 25 6.18 9.77 13.72
CA GLN A 25 7.32 9.21 14.47
C GLN A 25 6.99 7.81 15.02
N ASN A 26 5.75 7.62 15.46
CA ASN A 26 5.28 6.34 15.95
C ASN A 26 4.96 5.40 14.78
N TYR A 27 5.74 4.33 14.67
CA TYR A 27 5.56 3.33 13.60
C TYR A 27 4.18 2.64 13.65
N LEU A 28 3.49 2.61 14.80
CA LEU A 28 2.13 2.09 14.89
C LEU A 28 1.14 2.95 14.07
N HIS A 29 1.31 4.27 14.02
CA HIS A 29 0.50 5.14 13.17
C HIS A 29 0.83 4.91 11.70
N ARG A 30 2.11 4.72 11.36
CA ARG A 30 2.52 4.35 10.00
C ARG A 30 1.90 3.02 9.56
N MET A 31 1.88 2.00 10.43
CA MET A 31 1.14 0.76 10.14
C MET A 31 -0.36 0.99 9.99
N THR A 32 -0.95 1.86 10.82
CA THR A 32 -2.37 2.23 10.72
C THR A 32 -2.69 2.88 9.37
N CYS A 33 -1.78 3.67 8.81
CA CYS A 33 -1.88 4.19 7.44
C CYS A 33 -2.06 3.05 6.42
N LEU A 34 -1.16 2.07 6.43
CA LEU A 34 -1.19 0.92 5.51
C LEU A 34 -2.47 0.10 5.66
N PHE A 35 -2.90 -0.19 6.89
CA PHE A 35 -4.15 -0.92 7.13
C PHE A 35 -5.38 -0.14 6.68
N SER A 36 -5.36 1.19 6.83
CA SER A 36 -6.44 2.04 6.33
C SER A 36 -6.49 2.05 4.80
N ILE A 37 -5.33 2.12 4.13
CA ILE A 37 -5.23 2.03 2.67
C ILE A 37 -5.81 0.71 2.15
N ASN A 38 -5.53 -0.42 2.82
CA ASN A 38 -6.08 -1.73 2.44
C ASN A 38 -7.61 -1.73 2.35
N VAL A 39 -8.28 -1.07 3.30
CA VAL A 39 -9.74 -0.99 3.34
C VAL A 39 -10.25 0.05 2.35
N LEU A 40 -9.61 1.21 2.28
CA LEU A 40 -10.03 2.31 1.41
C LEU A 40 -9.90 1.96 -0.08
N ALA A 41 -8.86 1.22 -0.47
CA ALA A 41 -8.65 0.83 -1.86
C ALA A 41 -9.85 0.05 -2.43
N GLN A 42 -10.43 -0.85 -1.63
CA GLN A 42 -11.56 -1.69 -2.04
C GLN A 42 -12.84 -0.90 -2.32
N VAL A 43 -12.98 0.28 -1.71
CA VAL A 43 -14.20 1.10 -1.80
C VAL A 43 -14.02 2.36 -2.65
N CYS A 44 -12.79 2.82 -2.85
CA CYS A 44 -12.49 4.01 -3.65
C CYS A 44 -12.19 3.70 -5.12
N GLY A 45 -11.90 2.44 -5.47
CA GLY A 45 -11.66 2.01 -6.84
C GLY A 45 -10.27 2.36 -7.38
N THR A 46 -10.02 1.95 -8.63
CA THR A 46 -8.70 1.96 -9.29
C THR A 46 -8.05 3.33 -9.35
N GLU A 47 -8.74 4.33 -9.88
CA GLU A 47 -8.15 5.65 -10.14
C GLU A 47 -7.66 6.31 -8.85
N ILE A 48 -8.51 6.35 -7.81
CA ILE A 48 -8.17 6.96 -6.53
C ILE A 48 -7.07 6.17 -5.83
N THR A 49 -7.12 4.84 -5.86
CA THR A 49 -6.10 3.98 -5.25
C THR A 49 -4.74 4.21 -5.89
N ALA A 50 -4.69 4.20 -7.24
CA ALA A 50 -3.45 4.35 -8.00
C ALA A 50 -2.84 5.76 -7.86
N HIS A 51 -3.65 6.82 -7.87
CA HIS A 51 -3.13 8.19 -7.89
C HIS A 51 -2.92 8.80 -6.50
N LEU A 52 -3.73 8.45 -5.50
CA LEU A 52 -3.65 9.08 -4.18
C LEU A 52 -2.98 8.20 -3.12
N MET A 53 -3.22 6.89 -3.14
CA MET A 53 -2.79 6.00 -2.06
C MET A 53 -1.48 5.27 -2.38
N LEU A 54 -1.38 4.68 -3.57
CA LEU A 54 -0.23 3.88 -4.00
C LEU A 54 1.10 4.64 -3.86
N PRO A 55 1.24 5.94 -4.20
CA PRO A 55 2.49 6.66 -4.04
C PRO A 55 3.01 6.63 -2.60
N THR A 56 2.10 6.75 -1.62
CA THR A 56 2.45 6.69 -0.20
C THR A 56 2.95 5.30 0.19
N VAL A 57 2.27 4.24 -0.26
CA VAL A 57 2.68 2.85 -0.02
C VAL A 57 4.09 2.59 -0.58
N ILE A 58 4.38 3.09 -1.79
CA ILE A 58 5.69 2.96 -2.44
C ILE A 58 6.77 3.69 -1.65
N THR A 59 6.52 4.92 -1.19
CA THR A 59 7.48 5.67 -0.35
C THR A 59 7.81 4.92 0.94
N MET A 60 6.78 4.33 1.58
CA MET A 60 6.94 3.56 2.82
C MET A 60 7.75 2.27 2.65
N ALA A 61 8.01 1.81 1.42
CA ALA A 61 8.89 0.65 1.17
C ALA A 61 10.34 0.89 1.62
N SER A 62 10.71 2.14 1.92
CA SER A 62 12.04 2.51 2.45
C SER A 62 12.01 2.89 3.93
N ASP A 63 10.94 2.54 4.66
CA ASP A 63 10.83 2.84 6.10
C ASP A 63 11.98 2.20 6.89
N SER A 64 12.45 2.89 7.93
CA SER A 64 13.53 2.37 8.78
C SER A 64 13.10 1.14 9.60
N VAL A 65 11.81 0.95 9.84
CA VAL A 65 11.27 -0.15 10.63
C VAL A 65 10.87 -1.32 9.72
N PRO A 66 11.47 -2.52 9.87
CA PRO A 66 11.14 -3.68 9.03
C PRO A 66 9.66 -4.07 9.06
N ASN A 67 9.01 -3.89 10.22
CA ASN A 67 7.58 -4.15 10.37
C ASN A 67 6.71 -3.29 9.45
N VAL A 68 7.10 -2.03 9.21
CA VAL A 68 6.42 -1.19 8.23
C VAL A 68 6.68 -1.71 6.82
N ARG A 69 7.93 -2.04 6.49
CA ARG A 69 8.31 -2.53 5.15
C ARG A 69 7.63 -3.84 4.77
N PHE A 70 7.53 -4.83 5.66
CA PHE A 70 6.81 -6.06 5.31
C PHE A 70 5.29 -5.81 5.19
N ASN A 71 4.73 -4.86 5.94
CA ASN A 71 3.33 -4.47 5.77
C ASN A 71 3.10 -3.69 4.46
N VAL A 72 4.13 -3.04 3.90
CA VAL A 72 4.06 -2.52 2.53
C VAL A 72 3.87 -3.66 1.53
N ALA A 73 4.65 -4.73 1.63
CA ALA A 73 4.47 -5.90 0.76
C ALA A 73 3.06 -6.50 0.85
N LYS A 74 2.55 -6.71 2.08
CA LYS A 74 1.17 -7.16 2.31
C LYS A 74 0.12 -6.22 1.73
N THR A 75 0.36 -4.90 1.83
CA THR A 75 -0.55 -3.88 1.30
C THR A 75 -0.57 -3.91 -0.22
N LEU A 76 0.60 -3.99 -0.87
CA LEU A 76 0.71 -4.11 -2.32
C LEU A 76 0.02 -5.38 -2.85
N GLN A 77 0.16 -6.52 -2.16
CA GLN A 77 -0.58 -7.74 -2.47
C GLN A 77 -2.10 -7.51 -2.39
N LYS A 78 -2.57 -6.81 -1.35
CA LYS A 78 -4.00 -6.62 -1.08
C LYS A 78 -4.67 -5.66 -2.06
N ILE A 79 -3.98 -4.58 -2.44
CA ILE A 79 -4.52 -3.57 -3.36
C ILE A 79 -4.24 -3.91 -4.83
N GLY A 80 -3.32 -4.83 -5.12
CA GLY A 80 -2.99 -5.29 -6.47
C GLY A 80 -4.21 -5.56 -7.37
N PRO A 81 -5.20 -6.37 -6.93
CA PRO A 81 -6.41 -6.64 -7.73
C PRO A 81 -7.27 -5.42 -8.06
N VAL A 82 -7.07 -4.28 -7.39
CA VAL A 82 -7.78 -3.02 -7.67
C VAL A 82 -7.05 -2.20 -8.75
N LEU A 83 -5.76 -2.46 -8.98
CA LEU A 83 -4.91 -1.69 -9.88
C LEU A 83 -4.92 -2.29 -11.29
N ASP A 84 -4.71 -1.43 -12.29
CA ASP A 84 -4.56 -1.89 -13.67
C ASP A 84 -3.24 -2.65 -13.87
N PRO A 85 -3.19 -3.64 -14.79
CA PRO A 85 -1.97 -4.41 -15.06
C PRO A 85 -0.75 -3.54 -15.41
N SER A 86 -0.94 -2.43 -16.13
CA SER A 86 0.14 -1.50 -16.46
C SER A 86 0.75 -0.84 -15.21
N CYS A 87 -0.08 -0.45 -14.25
CA CYS A 87 0.34 0.11 -12.97
C CYS A 87 1.08 -0.94 -12.13
N ILE A 88 0.57 -2.17 -12.10
CA ILE A 88 1.22 -3.29 -11.43
C ILE A 88 2.64 -3.51 -11.96
N GLN A 89 2.80 -3.59 -13.29
CA GLN A 89 4.10 -3.87 -13.91
C GLN A 89 5.08 -2.70 -13.73
N SER A 90 4.62 -1.46 -13.86
CA SER A 90 5.50 -0.28 -13.84
C SER A 90 5.84 0.24 -12.44
N GLN A 91 4.96 0.01 -11.45
CA GLN A 91 5.12 0.60 -10.12
C GLN A 91 5.17 -0.44 -9.00
N VAL A 92 4.29 -1.45 -9.00
CA VAL A 92 4.20 -2.41 -7.89
C VAL A 92 5.33 -3.44 -7.92
N LYS A 93 5.57 -4.07 -9.07
CA LYS A 93 6.61 -5.11 -9.19
C LYS A 93 8.02 -4.61 -8.83
N PRO A 94 8.50 -3.45 -9.32
CA PRO A 94 9.82 -2.96 -8.93
C PRO A 94 9.99 -2.77 -7.42
N VAL A 95 8.92 -2.38 -6.73
CA VAL A 95 8.94 -2.21 -5.27
C VAL A 95 9.00 -3.55 -4.56
N LEU A 96 8.23 -4.54 -5.01
CA LEU A 96 8.30 -5.90 -4.45
C LEU A 96 9.64 -6.58 -4.75
N GLU A 97 10.26 -6.34 -5.90
CA GLU A 97 11.63 -6.81 -6.22
C GLU A 97 12.66 -6.19 -5.28
N LYS A 98 12.56 -4.88 -5.00
CA LYS A 98 13.38 -4.21 -4.00
C LYS A 98 13.20 -4.85 -2.62
N LEU A 99 11.97 -5.07 -2.17
CA LEU A 99 11.68 -5.68 -0.86
C LEU A 99 12.12 -7.16 -0.79
N ASN A 100 12.15 -7.88 -1.92
CA ASN A 100 12.74 -9.23 -1.97
C ASN A 100 14.26 -9.24 -1.73
N SER A 101 14.91 -8.09 -1.88
CA SER A 101 16.34 -7.90 -1.62
C SER A 101 16.61 -7.22 -0.27
N ASP A 102 15.61 -7.07 0.60
CA ASP A 102 15.74 -6.44 1.91
C ASP A 102 16.76 -7.17 2.81
N GLU A 103 17.17 -6.61 3.93
CA GLU A 103 18.02 -7.32 4.90
C GLU A 103 17.20 -8.22 5.83
N ASP A 104 15.97 -7.80 6.12
CA ASP A 104 15.07 -8.47 7.05
C ASP A 104 14.34 -9.65 6.38
N VAL A 105 14.32 -10.78 7.08
CA VAL A 105 13.78 -12.04 6.54
C VAL A 105 12.27 -12.01 6.36
N ASP A 106 11.53 -11.32 7.23
CA ASP A 106 10.08 -11.21 7.12
C ASP A 106 9.71 -10.32 5.94
N VAL A 107 10.46 -9.24 5.72
CA VAL A 107 10.27 -8.38 4.54
C VAL A 107 10.45 -9.18 3.25
N LYS A 108 11.51 -9.97 3.14
CA LYS A 108 11.72 -10.86 1.97
C LYS A 108 10.58 -11.84 1.79
N TYR A 109 10.20 -12.53 2.87
CA TYR A 109 9.16 -13.55 2.83
C TYR A 109 7.84 -12.97 2.31
N PHE A 110 7.37 -11.86 2.91
CA PHE A 110 6.11 -11.26 2.49
C PHE A 110 6.18 -10.59 1.11
N ALA A 111 7.35 -10.10 0.69
CA ALA A 111 7.54 -9.60 -0.67
C ALA A 111 7.47 -10.72 -1.72
N SER A 112 8.01 -11.90 -1.41
CA SER A 112 7.96 -13.07 -2.29
C SER A 112 6.53 -13.59 -2.42
N GLU A 113 5.79 -13.71 -1.31
CA GLU A 113 4.38 -14.07 -1.30
C GLU A 113 3.54 -13.07 -2.12
N ALA A 114 3.75 -11.77 -1.89
CA ALA A 114 3.07 -10.73 -2.64
C ALA A 114 3.36 -10.83 -4.14
N MET A 115 4.62 -11.04 -4.53
CA MET A 115 5.02 -11.18 -5.93
C MET A 115 4.35 -12.37 -6.61
N ALA A 116 4.24 -13.51 -5.92
CA ALA A 116 3.59 -14.71 -6.45
C ALA A 116 2.10 -14.46 -6.73
N VAL A 117 1.41 -13.75 -5.83
CA VAL A 117 0.00 -13.37 -6.03
C VAL A 117 -0.14 -12.39 -7.20
N ILE A 118 0.70 -11.35 -7.22
CA ILE A 118 0.66 -10.31 -8.25
C ILE A 118 1.02 -10.85 -9.64
N ALA A 119 1.88 -11.87 -9.74
CA ALA A 119 2.22 -12.49 -11.02
C ALA A 119 1.06 -13.26 -11.66
N GLY A 120 0.04 -13.64 -10.87
CA GLY A 120 -1.17 -14.29 -11.35
C GLY A 120 -2.30 -13.34 -11.78
N ILE A 121 -2.09 -12.02 -11.66
CA ILE A 121 -3.02 -10.96 -12.06
C ILE A 121 -2.54 -10.38 -13.41
#